data_AF-A0A317ETI3-F1
#
_entry.id   AF-A0A317ETI3-F1
#
_cell.length_a   1.000
_cell.length_b   1.000
_cell.length_c   1.000
_cell.angle_alpha   90.00
_cell.angle_beta   90.00
_cell.angle_gamma   90.00
#
_symmetry.space_group_name_H-M   'P 1'
#
loop_
_entity.id
_entity.type
_entity.pdbx_description
1 polymer ?
#
loop_
_entity_poly.entity_id
_entity_poly.type
_entity_poly.pdbx_seq_one_letter_code
_entity_poly.pdbx_strand_id
1 'polypeptide(L)' 'MQDPEMCFLVVDNREFPQDFESVHILPYSFQNALLGIYEESITFLSDSVGVFLPRKHSEHLDFATMWLENIKFQFPVAT' A
#
# COMPACT_ATOMS: atom_id res chain seq x y z
N MET A 1 2.33 20.98 7.02
CA MET A 1 1.62 20.52 5.81
C MET A 1 2.00 19.06 5.67
N GLN A 2 1.04 18.14 5.74
CA GLN A 2 1.35 16.71 5.69
C GLN A 2 1.37 16.29 4.23
N ASP A 3 2.46 15.63 3.83
CA ASP A 3 2.60 15.07 2.49
C ASP A 3 1.59 13.93 2.29
N PRO A 4 1.23 13.59 1.04
CA PRO A 4 0.43 12.41 0.76
C PRO A 4 1.10 11.17 1.34
N GLU A 5 0.30 10.23 1.85
CA GLU A 5 0.79 8.99 2.45
C GLU A 5 -0.05 7.80 1.98
N MET A 6 0.63 6.69 1.66
CA MET A 6 0.02 5.40 1.37
C MET A 6 0.55 4.38 2.37
N CYS A 7 -0.35 3.70 3.06
CA CYS A 7 -0.01 2.63 4.01
C CYS A 7 -0.20 1.26 3.36
N PHE A 8 0.71 0.33 3.68
CA PHE A 8 0.73 -1.02 3.15
C PHE A 8 0.66 -2.06 4.28
N LEU A 9 -0.11 -3.11 4.03
CA LEU A 9 -0.11 -4.34 4.81
C LEU A 9 0.93 -5.28 4.18
N VAL A 10 1.88 -5.72 4.99
CA VAL A 10 2.88 -6.71 4.59
C VAL A 10 2.53 -8.03 5.24
N VAL A 11 2.26 -9.04 4.43
CA VAL A 11 2.07 -10.42 4.85
C VAL A 11 3.30 -11.20 4.41
N ASP A 12 4.14 -11.57 5.36
CA ASP A 12 5.38 -12.29 5.12
C ASP A 12 5.20 -13.76 5.54
N ASN A 13 5.00 -14.63 4.55
CA ASN A 13 4.86 -16.07 4.75
C ASN A 13 6.10 -16.86 4.31
N ARG A 14 7.26 -16.21 4.27
CA ARG A 14 8.50 -16.86 3.86
C ARG A 14 8.90 -17.98 4.82
N GLU A 15 9.25 -19.14 4.26
CA GLU A 15 9.98 -20.17 5.00
C GLU A 15 11.47 -19.83 5.05
N PHE A 16 12.01 -19.31 3.95
CA PHE A 16 13.39 -18.88 3.83
C PHE A 16 13.52 -17.42 3.35
N PRO A 17 14.58 -16.68 3.72
CA PRO A 17 14.69 -15.24 3.44
C PRO A 17 14.62 -14.80 1.96
N GLN A 18 14.85 -15.72 1.04
CA GLN A 18 14.95 -15.52 -0.42
C GLN A 18 13.61 -15.79 -1.13
N ASP A 19 12.62 -16.35 -0.42
CA ASP A 19 11.31 -16.71 -0.96
C ASP A 19 10.41 -15.47 -1.14
N PHE A 20 10.90 -14.44 -1.84
CA PHE A 20 10.20 -13.15 -1.97
C PHE A 20 8.80 -13.26 -2.56
N GLU A 21 8.52 -14.30 -3.35
CA GLU A 21 7.17 -14.62 -3.89
C GLU A 21 6.14 -14.93 -2.78
N SER A 22 6.58 -15.29 -1.58
CA SER A 22 5.73 -15.53 -0.41
C SER A 22 5.49 -14.27 0.43
N VAL A 23 6.00 -13.12 -0.02
CA VAL A 23 5.74 -11.81 0.58
C VAL A 23 4.66 -11.11 -0.22
N HIS A 24 3.54 -10.79 0.43
CA HIS A 24 2.47 -10.01 -0.17
C HIS A 24 2.47 -8.60 0.43
N ILE A 25 2.48 -7.59 -0.43
CA ILE A 25 2.41 -6.18 -0.04
C ILE A 25 1.15 -5.61 -0.65
N LEU A 26 0.24 -5.14 0.20
CA LEU A 26 -1.10 -4.72 -0.20
C LEU A 26 -1.39 -3.31 0.32
N PRO A 27 -1.78 -2.34 -0.52
CA PRO A 27 -2.16 -1.03 -0.03
C PRO A 27 -3.50 -1.12 0.71
N TYR A 28 -3.62 -0.46 1.85
CA TYR A 28 -4.87 -0.48 2.63
C TYR A 28 -5.40 0.90 3.01
N SER A 29 -4.58 1.95 3.01
CA SER A 29 -5.03 3.31 3.32
C SER A 29 -4.26 4.35 2.54
N PHE A 30 -4.96 5.39 2.09
CA PHE A 30 -4.40 6.57 1.45
C PHE A 30 -4.89 7.84 2.15
N GLN A 31 -3.99 8.77 2.44
CA GLN A 31 -4.34 10.06 3.01
C GLN A 31 -3.61 11.22 2.32
N ASN A 32 -4.33 12.32 2.14
CA ASN A 32 -3.81 13.58 1.65
C ASN A 32 -4.54 14.73 2.36
N ALA A 33 -3.90 15.29 3.38
CA ALA A 33 -4.47 16.33 4.21
C ALA A 33 -4.77 17.62 3.43
N LEU A 34 -4.03 17.92 2.36
CA LEU A 34 -4.24 19.11 1.53
C LEU A 34 -5.54 19.05 0.74
N LEU A 35 -5.91 17.86 0.28
CA LEU A 35 -7.14 17.62 -0.48
C LEU A 35 -8.30 17.17 0.41
N GLY A 36 -8.05 16.98 1.72
CA GLY A 36 -9.04 16.43 2.65
C GLY A 36 -9.42 14.97 2.35
N ILE A 37 -8.54 14.21 1.70
CA ILE A 37 -8.78 12.82 1.32
C ILE A 37 -8.24 11.91 2.42
N TYR A 38 -9.10 11.03 2.93
CA TYR A 38 -8.75 9.99 3.91
C TYR A 38 -9.56 8.74 3.55
N GLU A 39 -8.88 7.74 3.01
CA GLU A 39 -9.52 6.55 2.49
C GLU A 39 -8.88 5.28 3.07
N GLU A 40 -9.73 4.29 3.36
CA GLU A 40 -9.31 2.94 3.75
C GLU A 40 -10.00 1.94 2.81
N SER A 41 -9.22 0.97 2.32
CA SER A 41 -9.73 -0.16 1.53
C SER A 41 -9.77 -1.46 2.33
N ILE A 42 -8.99 -1.55 3.41
CA ILE A 42 -9.06 -2.61 4.41
C ILE A 42 -9.10 -1.94 5.78
N THR A 43 -10.14 -2.22 6.56
CA THR A 43 -10.25 -1.74 7.94
C THR A 43 -10.03 -2.90 8.90
N PHE A 44 -9.18 -2.70 9.89
CA PHE A 44 -8.93 -3.65 10.95
C PHE A 44 -9.87 -3.36 12.13
N LEU A 45 -10.64 -4.36 12.54
CA LEU A 45 -11.50 -4.28 13.72
C LEU A 45 -10.98 -5.30 14.72
N SER A 46 -10.42 -4.83 15.85
CA SER A 46 -10.06 -5.64 17.01
C SER A 46 -9.36 -6.97 16.64
N ASP A 47 -8.09 -6.89 16.25
CA ASP A 47 -7.21 -8.02 15.87
C ASP A 47 -7.67 -8.87 14.67
N SER A 48 -8.72 -8.45 13.96
CA SER A 48 -9.23 -9.12 12.78
C SER A 48 -9.48 -8.14 11.62
N VAL A 49 -9.39 -8.65 10.39
CA VAL A 49 -9.82 -7.88 9.21
C VAL A 49 -11.33 -7.71 9.32
N GLY A 50 -11.78 -6.46 9.49
CA GLY A 50 -13.17 -6.13 9.69
C GLY A 50 -13.92 -5.91 8.38
N VAL A 51 -13.37 -5.06 7.51
CA VAL A 51 -14.04 -4.67 6.26
C VAL A 51 -13.02 -4.65 5.12
N PHE A 52 -13.40 -5.23 3.99
CA PHE A 52 -12.68 -5.12 2.73
C PHE A 52 -13.56 -4.42 1.69
N LEU A 53 -13.05 -3.36 1.07
CA LEU A 53 -13.72 -2.59 0.02
C LEU A 53 -12.98 -2.80 -1.32
N PRO A 54 -13.37 -3.80 -2.14
CA PRO A 54 -12.59 -4.22 -3.31
C PRO A 54 -12.36 -3.12 -4.34
N ARG A 55 -13.37 -2.27 -4.58
CA ARG A 55 -13.25 -1.15 -5.50
C ARG A 55 -12.20 -0.14 -5.04
N LYS A 56 -12.25 0.26 -3.77
CA LYS A 56 -11.27 1.18 -3.18
C LYS A 56 -9.87 0.56 -3.15
N HIS A 57 -9.80 -0.75 -2.90
CA HIS A 57 -8.53 -1.47 -2.95
C HIS A 57 -7.91 -1.45 -4.35
N SER A 58 -8.71 -1.68 -5.40
CA SER A 58 -8.25 -1.56 -6.78
C SER A 58 -7.75 -0.15 -7.10
N GLU A 59 -8.50 0.89 -6.70
CA GLU A 59 -8.09 2.29 -6.88
C GLU A 59 -6.76 2.59 -6.15
N HIS A 60 -6.60 2.11 -4.92
CA HIS A 60 -5.36 2.24 -4.16
C HIS A 60 -4.19 1.48 -4.81
N LEU A 61 -4.44 0.29 -5.37
CA LEU A 61 -3.42 -0.52 -6.04
C LEU A 61 -2.91 0.17 -7.32
N ASP A 62 -3.82 0.68 -8.14
CA ASP A 62 -3.47 1.41 -9.36
C ASP A 62 -2.62 2.64 -9.02
N PHE A 63 -3.04 3.42 -8.02
CA PHE A 63 -2.31 4.60 -7.58
C PHE A 63 -0.95 4.26 -6.96
N ALA A 64 -0.88 3.27 -6.07
CA ALA A 64 0.38 2.85 -5.45
C ALA A 64 1.39 2.34 -6.49
N THR A 65 0.93 1.56 -7.48
CA THR A 65 1.76 1.06 -8.57
C THR A 65 2.36 2.22 -9.37
N MET A 66 1.51 3.13 -9.85
CA MET A 66 1.95 4.33 -10.57
C MET A 66 2.93 5.17 -9.72
N TRP A 67 2.67 5.34 -8.43
CA TRP A 67 3.51 6.15 -7.55
C TRP A 67 4.89 5.51 -7.35
N LEU A 68 4.95 4.20 -7.08
CA LEU A 68 6.22 3.49 -6.93
C LEU A 68 7.05 3.47 -8.22
N GLU A 69 6.40 3.32 -9.38
CA GLU A 69 7.06 3.45 -10.69
C GLU A 69 7.69 4.83 -10.88
N ASN A 70 6.96 5.89 -10.51
CA ASN A 70 7.46 7.27 -10.58
C ASN A 70 8.67 7.48 -9.66
N ILE A 71 8.63 6.95 -8.43
CA ILE A 71 9.76 7.02 -7.50
C ILE A 71 10.98 6.30 -8.09
N LYS A 72 10.79 5.09 -8.63
CA LYS A 72 11.85 4.32 -9.26
C LYS A 72 12.47 5.06 -10.46
N PHE A 73 11.65 5.75 -11.25
CA PHE A 73 12.12 6.56 -12.38
C PHE A 73 12.93 7.78 -11.93
N GLN A 74 12.52 8.45 -10.84
CA GLN A 74 13.20 9.64 -10.31
C GLN A 74 14.50 9.30 -9.57
N PHE A 75 14.52 8.14 -8.90
CA PHE A 75 15.66 7.67 -8.10
C PHE A 75 16.11 6.31 -8.60
N PRO A 76 16.69 6.24 -9.81
CA PRO A 76 17.22 4.99 -10.32
C PRO A 76 18.31 4.48 -9.38
N VAL A 77 18.19 3.23 -8.94
CA VAL A 77 19.24 2.57 -8.16
C VAL A 77 20.46 2.47 -9.05
N ALA A 78 21.60 3.04 -8.62
CA ALA A 78 22.87 2.86 -9.29
C ALA A 78 23.21 1.36 -9.25
N THR A 79 23.11 0.70 -10.41
CA THR A 79 23.51 -0.70 -10.63
C THR A 79 25.00 -0.87 -10.64
#